data_AF-M6HDE4-F1
#
_entry.id   AF-M6HDE4-F1
#
_cell.length_a   1.000
_cell.length_b   1.000
_cell.length_c   1.000
_cell.angle_alpha   90.00
_cell.angle_beta   90.00
_cell.angle_gamma   90.00
#
_symmetry.space_group_name_H-M   'P 1'
#
loop_
_entity.id
_entity.type
_entity.pdbx_description
1 polymer ?
#
loop_
_entity_poly.entity_id
_entity_poly.type
_entity_poly.pdbx_seq_one_letter_code
_entity_poly.pdbx_strand_id
1 'polypeptide(L)' 'MIDRKIELLADRGIYKKIGQGKLDEICQRMEAGFREGHYIESILFAIEEFTLLLQKYFPSVEQNPNELSDKPEVI' A
#
# COMPACT_ATOMS: atom_id res chain seq x y z
N MET A 1 -4.35 15.90 -21.60
CA MET A 1 -4.71 14.64 -20.92
C MET A 1 -3.87 14.60 -19.66
N ILE A 2 -4.48 14.65 -18.48
CA ILE A 2 -3.74 14.52 -17.21
C ILE A 2 -3.57 13.03 -16.99
N ASP A 3 -2.33 12.57 -16.87
CA ASP A 3 -2.04 11.17 -16.61
C ASP A 3 -2.49 10.85 -15.18
N ARG A 4 -3.47 9.94 -15.03
CA ARG A 4 -3.97 9.49 -13.73
C ARG A 4 -3.40 8.11 -13.49
N LYS A 5 -2.28 8.05 -12.77
CA LYS A 5 -1.55 6.82 -12.48
C LYS A 5 -1.48 6.58 -10.98
N ILE A 6 -1.59 5.32 -10.58
CA ILE A 6 -1.24 4.86 -9.23
C ILE A 6 0.00 3.99 -9.37
N GLU A 7 0.96 4.18 -8.47
CA GLU A 7 2.16 3.35 -8.37
C GLU A 7 2.31 2.88 -6.93
N LEU A 8 2.51 1.57 -6.75
CA LEU A 8 2.83 0.99 -5.44
C LEU A 8 4.31 0.62 -5.42
N LEU A 9 5.05 1.26 -4.52
CA LEU A 9 6.47 1.03 -4.31
C LEU A 9 6.68 0.41 -2.94
N ALA A 10 7.54 -0.60 -2.87
CA ALA A 10 7.94 -1.24 -1.62
C ALA A 10 9.46 -1.20 -1.48
N ASP A 11 9.94 -1.08 -0.26
CA ASP A 11 11.37 -1.27 0.00
C ASP A 11 11.81 -2.70 -0.35
N ARG A 12 13.13 -2.92 -0.38
CA ARG A 12 13.71 -4.21 -0.75
C ARG A 12 13.33 -5.35 0.20
N GLY A 13 13.10 -5.07 1.48
CA GLY A 13 12.73 -6.06 2.48
C GLY A 13 11.30 -6.55 2.30
N ILE A 14 10.36 -5.62 2.16
CA ILE A 14 8.94 -5.88 1.88
C ILE A 14 8.80 -6.56 0.53
N TYR A 15 9.44 -6.03 -0.52
CA TYR A 15 9.35 -6.56 -1.88
C TYR A 15 9.81 -8.03 -1.96
N LYS A 16 10.86 -8.41 -1.23
CA LYS A 16 11.32 -9.81 -1.16
C LYS A 16 10.27 -10.77 -0.58
N LYS A 17 9.34 -10.28 0.25
CA LYS A 17 8.31 -11.09 0.90
C LYS A 17 7.02 -11.19 0.09
N ILE A 18 6.61 -10.10 -0.57
CA ILE A 18 5.31 -10.02 -1.26
C ILE A 18 5.42 -10.10 -2.79
N GLY A 19 6.54 -9.66 -3.36
CA GLY A 19 6.81 -9.66 -4.80
C GLY A 19 5.95 -8.70 -5.63
N GLN A 20 6.27 -8.61 -6.93
CA GLN A 20 5.55 -7.74 -7.87
C GLN A 20 4.08 -8.12 -8.01
N GLY A 21 3.76 -9.43 -8.09
CA GLY A 21 2.40 -9.89 -8.33
C GLY A 21 1.39 -9.41 -7.27
N LYS A 22 1.80 -9.36 -5.99
CA LYS A 22 0.93 -8.84 -4.93
C LYS A 22 0.77 -7.32 -5.01
N LEU A 23 1.84 -6.59 -5.35
CA LEU A 23 1.74 -5.15 -5.59
C LEU A 23 0.81 -4.85 -6.77
N ASP A 24 0.93 -5.58 -7.88
CA ASP A 24 0.09 -5.41 -9.06
C ASP A 24 -1.38 -5.69 -8.74
N GLU A 25 -1.68 -6.75 -7.99
CA GLU A 25 -3.04 -7.09 -7.56
C GLU A 25 -3.69 -5.95 -6.75
N ILE A 26 -2.98 -5.43 -5.75
CA ILE A 26 -3.49 -4.31 -4.93
C ILE A 26 -3.64 -3.05 -5.80
N CYS A 27 -2.66 -2.75 -6.65
CA CYS A 27 -2.69 -1.58 -7.53
C CYS A 27 -3.89 -1.62 -8.49
N GLN A 28 -4.12 -2.76 -9.15
CA GLN A 28 -5.25 -2.94 -10.08
C GLN A 28 -6.60 -2.72 -9.39
N ARG A 29 -6.75 -3.18 -8.14
CA ARG A 29 -7.97 -2.96 -7.36
C ARG A 29 -8.14 -1.49 -6.97
N MET A 30 -7.06 -0.82 -6.55
CA MET A 30 -7.11 0.62 -6.30
C MET A 30 -7.47 1.41 -7.57
N GLU A 31 -6.87 1.07 -8.72
CA GLU A 31 -7.18 1.71 -9.99
C GLU A 31 -8.65 1.55 -10.38
N ALA A 32 -9.23 0.37 -10.19
CA ALA A 32 -10.65 0.13 -10.46
C ALA A 32 -11.53 1.03 -9.60
N GLY A 33 -11.30 1.09 -8.29
CA GLY A 33 -12.07 1.95 -7.39
C GLY A 33 -11.87 3.45 -7.68
N PHE A 34 -10.65 3.88 -8.02
CA PHE A 34 -10.38 5.25 -8.44
C PHE A 34 -11.10 5.64 -9.74
N ARG A 35 -11.22 4.73 -10.70
CA ARG A 35 -11.99 4.95 -11.94
C ARG A 35 -13.48 5.13 -11.65
N GLU A 36 -14.00 4.47 -10.63
CA GLU A 36 -15.39 4.55 -10.19
C GLU A 36 -15.66 5.72 -9.22
N GLY A 37 -14.63 6.44 -8.77
CA GLY A 37 -14.74 7.55 -7.81
C GLY A 37 -14.73 7.11 -6.34
N HIS A 38 -14.48 5.83 -6.06
CA HIS A 38 -14.36 5.24 -4.71
C HIS A 38 -12.96 5.47 -4.12
N TYR A 39 -12.54 6.72 -4.00
CA TYR A 39 -11.16 7.07 -3.64
C TYR A 39 -10.77 6.66 -2.22
N ILE A 40 -11.60 7.00 -1.24
CA ILE A 40 -11.32 6.75 0.18
C ILE A 40 -11.30 5.24 0.44
N GLU A 41 -12.29 4.53 -0.09
CA GLU A 41 -12.42 3.08 0.03
C GLU A 41 -11.22 2.36 -0.60
N SER A 42 -10.74 2.83 -1.74
CA SER A 42 -9.56 2.27 -2.41
C SER A 42 -8.28 2.45 -1.58
N ILE A 43 -8.11 3.60 -0.94
CA ILE A 43 -6.96 3.87 -0.06
C ILE A 43 -7.04 3.01 1.21
N LEU A 44 -8.20 2.97 1.87
CA LEU A 44 -8.39 2.17 3.08
C LEU A 44 -8.16 0.68 2.80
N PHE A 45 -8.69 0.18 1.68
CA PHE A 45 -8.42 -1.18 1.22
C PHE A 45 -6.91 -1.48 1.14
N ALA A 46 -6.14 -0.61 0.49
CA ALA A 46 -4.71 -0.83 0.34
C ALA A 46 -3.97 -0.83 1.69
N ILE A 47 -4.32 0.10 2.58
CA ILE A 47 -3.76 0.16 3.94
C ILE A 47 -4.05 -1.13 4.71
N GLU A 48 -5.28 -1.64 4.64
CA GLU A 48 -5.67 -2.88 5.30
C GLU A 48 -4.91 -4.10 4.75
N GLU A 49 -4.82 -4.24 3.42
CA GLU A 49 -4.07 -5.33 2.79
C GLU A 49 -2.58 -5.29 3.17
N PHE A 50 -1.95 -4.12 3.13
CA PHE A 50 -0.55 -3.98 3.54
C PHE A 50 -0.38 -4.24 5.02
N THR A 51 -1.32 -3.82 5.87
CA THR A 51 -1.29 -4.13 7.31
C THR A 51 -1.28 -5.63 7.55
N LEU A 52 -2.15 -6.39 6.87
CA LEU A 52 -2.21 -7.85 7.00
C LEU A 52 -0.93 -8.53 6.49
N LEU A 53 -0.39 -8.08 5.35
CA LEU A 53 0.85 -8.60 4.79
C LEU A 53 2.05 -8.33 5.72
N LEU A 54 2.14 -7.12 6.26
CA LEU A 54 3.22 -6.72 7.15
C LEU A 54 3.13 -7.47 8.49
N GLN A 55 1.94 -7.61 9.08
CA GLN A 55 1.76 -8.42 10.29
C GLN A 55 2.18 -9.89 10.08
N LYS A 56 1.91 -10.45 8.89
CA LYS A 56 2.29 -11.83 8.54
C LYS A 56 3.80 -12.03 8.43
N TYR A 57 4.51 -11.11 7.78
CA TYR A 57 5.93 -11.27 7.45
C TYR A 57 6.90 -10.55 8.41
N PHE A 58 6.41 -9.54 9.13
CA PHE A 58 7.13 -8.67 10.04
C PHE A 58 6.29 -8.47 11.33
N PRO A 59 6.05 -9.53 12.10
CA PRO A 59 5.28 -9.42 13.34
C PRO A 59 5.95 -8.42 14.30
N SER A 60 5.15 -7.56 14.93
CA SER A 60 5.64 -6.55 15.86
C SER A 60 6.30 -7.20 17.08
N VAL A 61 7.50 -6.75 17.43
CA VAL A 61 8.16 -7.05 18.71
C VAL A 61 7.84 -5.94 19.73
N GLU A 62 8.15 -6.17 21.01
CA GLU A 62 7.76 -5.26 22.13
C GLU A 62 8.19 -3.80 21.96
N GLN A 63 9.18 -3.51 21.10
CA GLN A 63 9.59 -2.16 20.74
C GLN A 63 9.44 -1.95 19.24
N ASN A 64 8.35 -1.29 18.86
CA ASN A 64 8.04 -0.92 17.48
C ASN A 64 7.69 0.58 17.41
N PRO A 65 8.68 1.48 17.47
CA PRO A 65 8.43 2.91 17.36
C PRO A 65 7.90 3.27 15.96
N ASN A 66 7.15 4.36 15.84
CA ASN A 66 6.72 4.84 14.53
C ASN A 66 7.93 5.46 13.78
N GLU A 67 8.47 4.74 12.81
CA GLU A 67 9.67 5.14 12.06
C GLU A 67 9.37 6.18 10.96
N LEU A 68 8.12 6.28 10.52
CA LEU A 68 7.69 7.16 9.44
C LEU A 68 6.46 7.98 9.87
N SER A 69 6.25 9.15 9.26
CA SER A 69 5.07 9.96 9.54
C SER A 69 3.82 9.31 8.92
N ASP A 70 2.72 9.27 9.67
CA ASP A 70 1.41 8.82 9.16
C ASP A 70 0.75 9.86 8.24
N LYS A 71 1.34 11.06 8.10
CA LYS A 71 0.80 12.13 7.27
C LYS A 71 1.14 11.89 5.79
N PRO A 72 0.21 12.12 4.87
CA PRO A 72 0.52 12.08 3.45
C PRO A 72 1.50 13.19 3.08
N GLU A 73 2.51 12.85 2.29
CA GLU A 73 3.39 13.81 1.64
C GLU A 73 2.71 14.31 0.35
N VAL A 74 2.67 15.63 0.18
CA VAL A 74 2.09 16.29 -1.00
C VAL A 74 3.17 17.15 -1.63
N ILE A 75 3.60 16.77 -2.84
CA ILE A 75 4.67 17.42 -3.62
C ILE A 75 4.12 18.15 -4.85
#